data_AF-A0AAU4AXE5-F1
#
_entry.id   AF-A0AAU4AXE5-F1
#
_cell.length_a   1.000
_cell.length_b   1.000
_cell.length_c   1.000
_cell.angle_alpha   90.00
_cell.angle_beta   90.00
_cell.angle_gamma   90.00
#
_symmetry.space_group_name_H-M   'P 1'
#
loop_
_entity.id
_entity.type
_entity.pdbx_description
1 polymer ?
#
loop_
_entity_poly.entity_id
_entity_poly.type
_entity_poly.pdbx_seq_one_letter_code
_entity_poly.pdbx_strand_id
1 'polypeptide(L)'
;MTAQPGAAAPVGSLPAIWLRDNCPCGDCRDPLSGQKLFQVTELPAGLAVRTARDAEGAVEVEWAPDGHRSRYPARWLHANRPGPACSSDHRTEAGKELWRAADLAGRIPAADWDTYEAAPAERARVLAAVQRLGFALLHGVPRRDGQVLAVAGTFGFVRETNYGRLFDVRVEPDPNNLAFTSARITPHTDNPYRDPVPTVQLLHCLENAAEGGDSGLVDGFAAAALLRAEDPAAFEVLTRVPVPFVFRDARTELRADRPLIGVDGLGRIREVRFNNRSIGTLRLPAEQLDAFYAAYRAFGELLLRPGLQLDFRLAPGDCLIFDNTRLLHARTAFEGSASRHLQGCYADLDAVASTLAVLRRADTLDPLAELFAGSGAAEYLGEEVTMAEHMLQAGALAEAAGAAPHLVAAALLHDIGHFDGAEVTGAELMAGNDNRHSHSGADLLARWFGPEVTEPVRLHVAAKRYLCAVEPGYRERLSAASEYTLQVQGGPMTAQEAAAFARLPHARDAVAVRRWDEAAKEPGADGPDFAHFRPLLTSLLRGD
;
A
#
# COMPACT_ATOMS: atom_id res chain seq x y z
N MET A 1 -19.47 -34.02 -3.52
CA MET A 1 -19.97 -32.97 -2.60
C MET A 1 -19.14 -31.73 -2.81
N THR A 2 -19.68 -30.79 -3.57
CA THR A 2 -19.08 -29.49 -3.90
C THR A 2 -19.21 -28.57 -2.68
N ALA A 3 -18.09 -28.02 -2.22
CA ALA A 3 -18.07 -27.07 -1.11
C ALA A 3 -18.73 -25.74 -1.56
N GLN A 4 -19.66 -25.25 -0.74
CA GLN A 4 -20.19 -23.90 -0.89
C GLN A 4 -19.06 -22.86 -0.66
N PRO A 5 -18.94 -21.84 -1.51
CA PRO A 5 -18.08 -20.70 -1.23
C PRO A 5 -18.76 -19.83 -0.17
N GLY A 6 -18.20 -19.76 1.05
CA GLY A 6 -18.66 -18.82 2.07
C GLY A 6 -18.63 -19.29 3.53
N ALA A 7 -18.51 -20.59 3.80
CA ALA A 7 -18.40 -21.06 5.19
C ALA A 7 -16.95 -21.01 5.68
N ALA A 8 -16.63 -20.08 6.58
CA ALA A 8 -15.38 -20.11 7.33
C ALA A 8 -15.28 -21.47 8.06
N ALA A 9 -14.13 -22.14 7.98
CA ALA A 9 -13.96 -23.36 8.78
C ALA A 9 -13.96 -22.99 10.27
N PRO A 10 -14.47 -23.88 11.13
CA PRO A 10 -14.53 -23.61 12.56
C PRO A 10 -13.12 -23.33 13.11
N VAL A 11 -13.01 -22.34 14.00
CA VAL A 11 -11.76 -21.93 14.65
C VAL A 11 -10.98 -23.11 15.24
N GLY A 12 -11.66 -24.19 15.65
CA GLY A 12 -11.04 -25.43 16.12
C GLY A 12 -10.19 -26.18 15.07
N SER A 13 -10.26 -25.82 13.79
CA SER A 13 -9.42 -26.38 12.73
C SER A 13 -8.10 -25.63 12.51
N LEU A 14 -7.89 -24.50 13.21
CA LEU A 14 -6.70 -23.67 13.11
C LEU A 14 -5.71 -23.99 14.24
N PRO A 15 -4.38 -23.86 14.02
CA PRO A 15 -3.41 -24.08 15.09
C PRO A 15 -3.63 -23.08 16.24
N ALA A 16 -3.86 -23.59 17.45
CA ALA A 16 -4.16 -22.76 18.63
C ALA A 16 -3.05 -21.75 18.93
N ILE A 17 -1.79 -22.18 18.82
CA ILE A 17 -0.62 -21.30 19.01
C ILE A 17 -0.61 -20.15 17.99
N TRP A 18 -0.96 -20.41 16.73
CA TRP A 18 -0.99 -19.39 15.67
C TRP A 18 -2.07 -18.35 15.95
N LEU A 19 -3.27 -18.78 16.35
CA LEU A 19 -4.34 -17.87 16.70
C LEU A 19 -3.94 -17.00 17.90
N ARG A 20 -3.51 -17.61 19.01
CA ARG A 20 -3.11 -16.88 20.22
C ARG A 20 -1.96 -15.91 19.99
N ASP A 21 -0.99 -16.30 19.16
CA ASP A 21 0.14 -15.46 18.77
C ASP A 21 -0.28 -14.25 17.92
N ASN A 22 -1.47 -14.33 17.29
CA ASN A 22 -2.08 -13.27 16.49
C ASN A 22 -3.29 -12.62 17.17
N CYS A 23 -3.42 -12.72 18.50
CA CYS A 23 -4.50 -12.05 19.23
C CYS A 23 -4.49 -10.53 18.94
N PRO A 24 -5.63 -9.93 18.53
CA PRO A 24 -5.70 -8.52 18.18
C PRO A 24 -6.01 -7.59 19.38
N CYS A 25 -6.09 -8.10 20.61
CA CYS A 25 -6.47 -7.28 21.77
C CYS A 25 -5.34 -6.32 22.19
N GLY A 26 -5.71 -5.26 22.92
CA GLY A 26 -4.78 -4.24 23.40
C GLY A 26 -3.69 -4.76 24.37
N ASP A 27 -3.89 -5.93 24.99
CA ASP A 27 -2.85 -6.56 25.82
C ASP A 27 -1.79 -7.29 24.99
N CYS A 28 -2.15 -7.68 23.76
CA CYS A 28 -1.30 -8.47 22.86
C CYS A 28 -0.66 -7.63 21.76
N ARG A 29 -1.32 -6.54 21.36
CA ARG A 29 -0.84 -5.60 20.35
C ARG A 29 -1.04 -4.17 20.81
N ASP A 30 -0.01 -3.35 20.58
CA ASP A 30 -0.08 -1.92 20.81
C ASP A 30 -1.19 -1.32 19.93
N PRO A 31 -2.20 -0.64 20.51
CA PRO A 31 -3.34 -0.13 19.76
C PRO A 31 -3.00 0.91 18.69
N LEU A 32 -1.83 1.55 18.76
CA LEU A 32 -1.42 2.62 17.83
C LEU A 32 -0.53 2.07 16.71
N SER A 33 0.50 1.31 17.05
CA SER A 33 1.50 0.80 16.10
C SER A 33 1.19 -0.60 15.58
N GLY A 34 0.27 -1.34 16.21
CA GLY A 34 -0.03 -2.75 15.89
C GLY A 34 1.07 -3.74 16.29
N GLN A 35 2.15 -3.25 16.92
CA GLN A 35 3.29 -4.06 17.32
C GLN A 35 2.90 -5.07 18.41
N LYS A 36 3.46 -6.28 18.33
CA LYS A 36 3.23 -7.34 19.31
C LYS A 36 3.90 -6.96 20.64
N LEU A 37 3.15 -7.07 21.74
CA LEU A 37 3.59 -6.67 23.09
C LEU A 37 4.25 -7.81 23.91
N PHE A 38 4.33 -9.00 23.34
CA PHE A 38 4.89 -10.19 24.00
C PHE A 38 5.80 -10.97 23.05
N GLN A 39 6.70 -11.75 23.62
CA GLN A 39 7.56 -12.71 22.93
C GLN A 39 6.88 -14.08 22.83
N VAL A 40 7.16 -14.85 21.79
CA VAL A 40 6.55 -16.19 21.60
C VAL A 40 6.79 -17.14 22.78
N THR A 41 7.88 -16.97 23.52
CA THR A 41 8.23 -17.75 24.72
C THR A 41 7.35 -17.46 25.93
N GLU A 42 6.61 -16.34 25.92
CA GLU A 42 5.65 -15.99 26.96
C GLU A 42 4.31 -16.70 26.76
N LEU A 43 4.07 -17.27 25.56
CA LEU A 43 2.92 -18.12 25.33
C LEU A 43 3.15 -19.50 25.96
N PRO A 44 2.15 -20.04 26.70
CA PRO A 44 2.31 -21.34 27.35
C PRO A 44 2.45 -22.47 26.32
N ALA A 45 3.30 -23.45 26.65
CA ALA A 45 3.36 -24.70 25.91
C ALA A 45 2.02 -25.46 26.01
N GLY A 46 1.66 -26.21 24.97
CA GLY A 46 0.41 -26.98 24.95
C GLY A 46 -0.86 -26.12 24.84
N LEU A 47 -0.73 -24.93 24.25
CA LEU A 47 -1.83 -23.99 24.08
C LEU A 47 -3.01 -24.63 23.35
N ALA A 48 -4.21 -24.49 23.92
CA ALA A 48 -5.43 -25.10 23.39
C ALA A 48 -6.62 -24.15 23.48
N VAL A 49 -7.57 -24.33 22.57
CA VAL A 49 -8.88 -23.68 22.65
C VAL A 49 -9.65 -24.34 23.80
N ARG A 50 -9.97 -23.56 24.84
CA ARG A 50 -10.86 -24.00 25.93
C ARG A 50 -12.32 -23.92 25.50
N THR A 51 -12.71 -22.77 24.96
CA THR A 51 -14.03 -22.54 24.36
C THR A 51 -13.90 -21.63 23.15
N ALA A 52 -14.70 -21.85 22.11
CA ALA A 52 -14.89 -20.90 21.02
C ALA A 52 -16.38 -20.69 20.82
N ARG A 53 -16.79 -19.44 20.60
CA ARG A 53 -18.19 -19.08 20.31
C ARG A 53 -18.24 -18.06 19.20
N ASP A 54 -19.22 -18.23 18.31
CA ASP A 54 -19.54 -17.21 17.33
C ASP A 54 -20.18 -16.01 18.04
N ALA A 55 -19.73 -14.83 17.67
CA ALA A 55 -20.29 -13.55 18.07
C ALA A 55 -20.64 -12.77 16.79
N GLU A 56 -21.41 -11.70 16.91
CA GLU A 56 -21.81 -10.91 15.75
C GLU A 56 -20.57 -10.36 15.01
N GLY A 57 -20.34 -10.87 13.79
CA GLY A 57 -19.20 -10.54 12.94
C GLY A 57 -17.83 -11.02 13.43
N ALA A 58 -17.75 -11.86 14.47
CA ALA A 58 -16.48 -12.27 15.08
C ALA A 58 -16.53 -13.67 15.70
N VAL A 59 -15.37 -14.20 16.08
CA VAL A 59 -15.27 -15.40 16.91
C VAL A 59 -14.52 -15.06 18.19
N GLU A 60 -15.12 -15.40 19.33
CA GLU A 60 -14.51 -15.25 20.65
C GLU A 60 -13.93 -16.58 21.10
N VAL A 61 -12.67 -16.55 21.55
CA VAL A 61 -11.91 -17.72 21.95
C VAL A 61 -11.38 -17.53 23.36
N GLU A 62 -11.57 -18.53 24.22
CA GLU A 62 -10.93 -18.63 25.53
C GLU A 62 -9.85 -19.69 25.47
N TRP A 63 -8.67 -19.36 25.99
CA TRP A 63 -7.47 -20.18 25.88
C TRP A 63 -7.19 -20.98 27.16
N ALA A 64 -6.49 -22.10 27.01
CA ALA A 64 -5.87 -22.84 28.10
C ALA A 64 -4.37 -23.01 27.80
N PRO A 65 -3.49 -22.98 28.83
CA PRO A 65 -3.79 -22.83 30.26
C PRO A 65 -3.98 -21.38 30.75
N ASP A 66 -3.59 -20.35 29.99
CA ASP A 66 -3.52 -18.96 30.48
C ASP A 66 -4.89 -18.29 30.74
N GLY A 67 -6.00 -18.86 30.26
CA GLY A 67 -7.34 -18.30 30.44
C GLY A 67 -7.57 -17.02 29.63
N HIS A 68 -6.64 -16.64 28.74
CA HIS A 68 -6.74 -15.42 27.94
C HIS A 68 -7.97 -15.49 27.03
N ARG A 69 -8.55 -14.33 26.70
CA ARG A 69 -9.72 -14.22 25.83
C ARG A 69 -9.40 -13.35 24.63
N SER A 70 -9.62 -13.88 23.44
CA SER A 70 -9.39 -13.19 22.19
C SER A 70 -10.69 -13.06 21.40
N ARG A 71 -10.86 -11.95 20.69
CA ARG A 71 -11.97 -11.74 19.76
C ARG A 71 -11.42 -11.45 18.37
N TYR A 72 -11.68 -12.33 17.42
CA TYR A 72 -11.18 -12.22 16.05
C TYR A 72 -12.32 -11.82 15.11
N PRO A 73 -12.19 -10.73 14.33
CA PRO A 73 -13.15 -10.42 13.28
C PRO A 73 -13.22 -11.58 12.26
N ALA A 74 -14.43 -11.95 11.83
CA ALA A 74 -14.62 -13.04 10.88
C ALA A 74 -13.88 -12.77 9.55
N ARG A 75 -13.86 -11.50 9.11
CA ARG A 75 -13.08 -11.04 7.94
C ARG A 75 -11.58 -11.31 8.08
N TRP A 76 -11.02 -11.08 9.27
CA TRP A 76 -9.60 -11.28 9.54
C TRP A 76 -9.25 -12.77 9.51
N LEU A 77 -10.09 -13.61 10.13
CA LEU A 77 -9.92 -15.07 10.11
C LEU A 77 -10.00 -15.64 8.69
N HIS A 78 -10.89 -15.09 7.86
CA HIS A 78 -11.01 -15.49 6.46
C HIS A 78 -9.76 -15.08 5.65
N ALA A 79 -9.34 -13.81 5.77
CA ALA A 79 -8.22 -13.26 5.02
C ALA A 79 -6.86 -13.86 5.41
N ASN A 80 -6.67 -14.20 6.69
CA ASN A 80 -5.40 -14.70 7.24
C ASN A 80 -5.38 -16.22 7.44
N ARG A 81 -6.34 -16.94 6.87
CA ARG A 81 -6.46 -18.38 7.06
C ARG A 81 -5.18 -19.09 6.58
N PRO A 82 -4.54 -19.92 7.43
CA PRO A 82 -3.42 -20.76 7.01
C PRO A 82 -3.82 -21.67 5.85
N GLY A 83 -3.00 -21.69 4.79
CA GLY A 83 -3.23 -22.46 3.56
C GLY A 83 -1.92 -22.86 2.87
N PRO A 84 -1.96 -23.55 1.71
CA PRO A 84 -0.77 -23.87 0.94
C PRO A 84 -0.05 -22.55 0.63
N ALA A 85 1.21 -22.43 1.05
CA ALA A 85 2.04 -21.22 1.09
C ALA A 85 1.64 -20.08 0.13
N CYS A 86 0.57 -19.34 0.45
CA CYS A 86 0.27 -18.06 -0.17
C CYS A 86 1.34 -17.11 0.33
N SER A 87 2.31 -16.77 -0.53
CA SER A 87 3.22 -15.68 -0.20
C SER A 87 2.42 -14.39 -0.17
N SER A 88 2.54 -13.63 0.91
CA SER A 88 2.37 -12.18 0.85
C SER A 88 3.52 -11.50 0.10
N ASP A 89 4.60 -12.24 -0.23
CA ASP A 89 5.75 -11.66 -0.91
C ASP A 89 5.52 -11.51 -2.41
N HIS A 90 5.09 -10.30 -2.77
CA HIS A 90 4.91 -9.83 -4.15
C HIS A 90 6.23 -9.65 -4.94
N ARG A 91 7.40 -9.97 -4.37
CA ARG A 91 8.68 -9.99 -5.10
C ARG A 91 8.94 -11.32 -5.82
N THR A 92 8.25 -12.40 -5.43
CA THR A 92 8.43 -13.72 -6.06
C THR A 92 7.54 -13.89 -7.29
N GLU A 93 7.86 -14.83 -8.17
CA GLU A 93 7.05 -15.20 -9.34
C GLU A 93 5.58 -15.48 -9.01
N ALA A 94 5.26 -15.92 -7.79
CA ALA A 94 3.87 -16.15 -7.35
C ALA A 94 3.05 -14.87 -7.21
N GLY A 95 3.69 -13.73 -7.00
CA GLY A 95 3.06 -12.41 -6.92
C GLY A 95 3.18 -11.59 -8.21
N LYS A 96 3.69 -12.19 -9.30
CA LYS A 96 3.94 -11.54 -10.59
C LYS A 96 3.12 -12.19 -11.69
N GLU A 97 2.81 -11.41 -12.72
CA GLU A 97 2.33 -11.94 -13.99
C GLU A 97 3.52 -12.07 -14.96
N LEU A 98 3.94 -13.30 -15.22
CA LEU A 98 5.06 -13.61 -16.12
C LEU A 98 4.63 -13.40 -17.58
N TRP A 99 5.50 -12.81 -18.40
CA TRP A 99 5.14 -12.45 -19.77
C TRP A 99 6.24 -12.74 -20.79
N ARG A 100 5.81 -12.92 -22.04
CA ARG A 100 6.61 -12.85 -23.26
C ARG A 100 6.23 -11.59 -24.04
N ALA A 101 7.03 -11.18 -25.01
CA ALA A 101 6.80 -9.94 -25.75
C ALA A 101 5.41 -9.89 -26.41
N ALA A 102 4.97 -11.02 -26.98
CA ALA A 102 3.64 -11.14 -27.61
C ALA A 102 2.49 -10.93 -26.62
N ASP A 103 2.67 -11.25 -25.34
CA ASP A 103 1.66 -11.04 -24.31
C ASP A 103 1.46 -9.54 -24.02
N LEU A 104 2.43 -8.68 -24.33
CA LEU A 104 2.35 -7.24 -24.05
C LEU A 104 2.05 -6.38 -25.28
N ALA A 105 1.87 -6.98 -26.46
CA ALA A 105 1.57 -6.25 -27.68
C ALA A 105 0.33 -5.34 -27.51
N GLY A 106 0.52 -4.02 -27.64
CA GLY A 106 -0.53 -3.01 -27.44
C GLY A 106 -0.97 -2.81 -25.99
N ARG A 107 -0.29 -3.42 -25.02
CA ARG A 107 -0.65 -3.41 -23.59
C ARG A 107 0.48 -2.95 -22.69
N ILE A 108 1.43 -2.18 -23.22
CA ILE A 108 2.52 -1.60 -22.43
C ILE A 108 1.90 -0.69 -21.36
N PRO A 109 2.15 -0.95 -20.06
CA PRO A 109 1.59 -0.12 -18.99
C PRO A 109 2.22 1.27 -19.05
N ALA A 110 1.40 2.27 -19.39
CA ALA A 110 1.83 3.65 -19.50
C ALA A 110 0.81 4.61 -18.89
N ALA A 111 1.28 5.79 -18.46
CA ALA A 111 0.45 6.92 -18.03
C ALA A 111 1.10 8.25 -18.44
N ASP A 112 0.31 9.31 -18.51
CA ASP A 112 0.80 10.68 -18.63
C ASP A 112 1.32 11.19 -17.27
N TRP A 113 2.43 11.95 -17.28
CA TRP A 113 3.09 12.44 -16.06
C TRP A 113 2.19 13.34 -15.22
N ASP A 114 1.51 14.31 -15.83
CA ASP A 114 0.68 15.27 -15.10
C ASP A 114 -0.52 14.54 -14.45
N THR A 115 -1.10 13.59 -15.18
CA THR A 115 -2.18 12.73 -14.66
C THR A 115 -1.69 11.84 -13.51
N TYR A 116 -0.52 11.23 -13.65
CA TYR A 116 0.11 10.40 -12.61
C TYR A 116 0.45 11.19 -11.34
N GLU A 117 0.92 12.43 -11.50
CA GLU A 117 1.26 13.30 -10.39
C GLU A 117 0.01 13.76 -9.64
N ALA A 118 -1.05 14.16 -10.38
CA ALA A 118 -2.27 14.71 -9.81
C ALA A 118 -3.24 13.65 -9.25
N ALA A 119 -3.33 12.45 -9.84
CA ALA A 119 -4.35 11.46 -9.51
C ALA A 119 -3.78 10.26 -8.73
N PRO A 120 -4.11 10.09 -7.42
CA PRO A 120 -3.67 8.95 -6.60
C PRO A 120 -4.01 7.58 -7.21
N ALA A 121 -5.19 7.42 -7.81
CA ALA A 121 -5.61 6.18 -8.44
C ALA A 121 -4.75 5.82 -9.68
N GLU A 122 -4.37 6.83 -10.47
CA GLU A 122 -3.49 6.61 -11.62
C GLU A 122 -2.08 6.25 -11.18
N ARG A 123 -1.58 6.92 -10.13
CA ARG A 123 -0.33 6.55 -9.46
C ARG A 123 -0.36 5.10 -8.97
N ALA A 124 -1.44 4.69 -8.32
CA ALA A 124 -1.62 3.32 -7.84
C ALA A 124 -1.63 2.33 -9.01
N ARG A 125 -2.30 2.63 -10.13
CA ARG A 125 -2.33 1.79 -11.33
C ARG A 125 -0.93 1.57 -11.92
N VAL A 126 -0.13 2.64 -12.03
CA VAL A 126 1.26 2.58 -12.53
C VAL A 126 2.14 1.76 -11.59
N LEU A 127 2.12 2.04 -10.28
CA LEU A 127 2.93 1.30 -9.31
C LEU A 127 2.50 -0.17 -9.21
N ALA A 128 1.21 -0.47 -9.35
CA ALA A 128 0.70 -1.84 -9.44
C ALA A 128 1.19 -2.56 -10.71
N ALA A 129 1.34 -1.85 -11.84
CA ALA A 129 1.94 -2.42 -13.04
C ALA A 129 3.43 -2.71 -12.83
N VAL A 130 4.19 -1.83 -12.20
CA VAL A 130 5.60 -2.11 -11.82
C VAL A 130 5.68 -3.33 -10.89
N GLN A 131 4.81 -3.43 -9.88
CA GLN A 131 4.80 -4.59 -8.99
C GLN A 131 4.39 -5.88 -9.73
N ARG A 132 3.37 -5.86 -10.59
CA ARG A 132 2.82 -7.06 -11.25
C ARG A 132 3.61 -7.51 -12.48
N LEU A 133 3.87 -6.59 -13.41
CA LEU A 133 4.54 -6.84 -14.69
C LEU A 133 6.05 -6.54 -14.66
N GLY A 134 6.53 -5.83 -13.64
CA GLY A 134 7.93 -5.48 -13.50
C GLY A 134 8.31 -4.14 -14.14
N PHE A 135 7.41 -3.44 -14.83
CA PHE A 135 7.71 -2.12 -15.40
C PHE A 135 6.47 -1.27 -15.69
N ALA A 136 6.69 0.03 -15.92
CA ALA A 136 5.74 0.98 -16.49
C ALA A 136 6.47 2.15 -17.17
N LEU A 137 5.78 2.82 -18.09
CA LEU A 137 6.21 4.07 -18.73
C LEU A 137 5.42 5.27 -18.20
N LEU A 138 6.10 6.39 -18.02
CA LEU A 138 5.49 7.70 -17.83
C LEU A 138 5.83 8.57 -19.04
N HIS A 139 4.81 9.09 -19.71
CA HIS A 139 4.94 9.99 -20.85
C HIS A 139 4.90 11.45 -20.39
N GLY A 140 5.50 12.36 -21.15
CA GLY A 140 5.40 13.80 -20.86
C GLY A 140 6.18 14.26 -19.63
N VAL A 141 7.08 13.46 -19.07
CA VAL A 141 7.92 13.84 -17.92
C VAL A 141 8.83 15.01 -18.33
N PRO A 142 8.86 16.14 -17.58
CA PRO A 142 9.59 17.34 -17.96
C PRO A 142 11.06 17.09 -18.31
N ARG A 143 11.50 17.50 -19.50
CA ARG A 143 12.86 17.28 -20.03
C ARG A 143 13.89 18.24 -19.40
N ARG A 144 14.08 18.15 -18.09
CA ARG A 144 15.05 18.95 -17.33
C ARG A 144 15.96 18.04 -16.54
N ASP A 145 17.18 18.51 -16.34
CA ASP A 145 18.21 17.80 -15.56
C ASP A 145 17.67 17.41 -14.17
N GLY A 146 17.87 16.15 -13.79
CA GLY A 146 17.47 15.62 -12.49
C GLY A 146 15.99 15.29 -12.33
N GLN A 147 15.14 15.45 -13.36
CA GLN A 147 13.71 15.15 -13.25
C GLN A 147 13.44 13.67 -12.88
N VAL A 148 14.30 12.74 -13.30
CA VAL A 148 14.22 11.33 -12.91
C VAL A 148 14.23 11.13 -11.37
N LEU A 149 14.90 12.02 -10.62
CA LEU A 149 14.91 11.99 -9.17
C LEU A 149 13.57 12.42 -8.57
N ALA A 150 12.89 13.38 -9.21
CA ALA A 150 11.54 13.79 -8.81
C ALA A 150 10.54 12.65 -9.06
N VAL A 151 10.67 11.93 -10.18
CA VAL A 151 9.87 10.71 -10.45
C VAL A 151 10.10 9.65 -9.37
N ALA A 152 11.35 9.37 -8.99
CA ALA A 152 11.63 8.42 -7.90
C ALA A 152 11.01 8.89 -6.57
N GLY A 153 10.99 10.20 -6.33
CA GLY A 153 10.43 10.81 -5.12
C GLY A 153 8.90 10.68 -4.99
N THR A 154 8.16 10.35 -6.05
CA THR A 154 6.69 10.20 -5.96
C THR A 154 6.26 8.89 -5.31
N PHE A 155 7.17 7.91 -5.22
CA PHE A 155 6.89 6.59 -4.66
C PHE A 155 7.95 6.09 -3.67
N GLY A 156 9.07 6.78 -3.53
CA GLY A 156 10.12 6.30 -2.64
C GLY A 156 11.36 7.18 -2.57
N PHE A 157 12.49 6.52 -2.32
CA PHE A 157 13.77 7.16 -2.11
C PHE A 157 14.77 6.72 -3.17
N VAL A 158 15.60 7.66 -3.61
CA VAL A 158 16.71 7.39 -4.50
C VAL A 158 17.80 6.66 -3.73
N ARG A 159 18.28 5.53 -4.27
CA ARG A 159 19.45 4.84 -3.75
C ARG A 159 20.70 5.40 -4.40
N GLU A 160 21.40 6.22 -3.63
CA GLU A 160 22.68 6.80 -4.00
C GLU A 160 23.77 5.73 -4.14
N THR A 161 24.65 5.90 -5.12
CA THR A 161 25.74 4.98 -5.43
C THR A 161 27.06 5.73 -5.65
N ASN A 162 28.16 5.04 -5.96
CA ASN A 162 29.40 5.72 -6.40
C ASN A 162 29.24 6.46 -7.74
N TYR A 163 28.17 6.22 -8.50
CA TYR A 163 27.81 7.02 -9.66
C TYR A 163 27.06 8.32 -9.29
N GLY A 164 26.76 8.52 -8.00
CA GLY A 164 25.92 9.61 -7.48
C GLY A 164 24.46 9.19 -7.30
N ARG A 165 23.60 10.20 -7.10
CA ARG A 165 22.14 10.05 -7.04
C ARG A 165 21.53 9.85 -8.43
N LEU A 166 22.19 10.37 -9.46
CA LEU A 166 21.80 10.28 -10.87
C LEU A 166 23.03 9.93 -11.71
N PHE A 167 22.82 9.33 -12.88
CA PHE A 167 23.87 9.08 -13.86
C PHE A 167 23.38 9.37 -15.27
N ASP A 168 24.26 9.94 -16.10
CA ASP A 168 23.99 10.21 -17.50
C ASP A 168 24.28 8.98 -18.36
N VAL A 169 23.43 8.71 -19.35
CA VAL A 169 23.65 7.74 -20.43
C VAL A 169 23.62 8.49 -21.76
N ARG A 170 24.82 8.85 -22.24
CA ARG A 170 25.03 9.60 -23.50
C ARG A 170 25.74 8.73 -24.53
N VAL A 171 25.38 8.88 -25.79
CA VAL A 171 26.22 8.35 -26.88
C VAL A 171 27.24 9.43 -27.21
N GLU A 172 28.49 9.22 -26.80
CA GLU A 172 29.59 10.15 -27.06
C GLU A 172 30.57 9.54 -28.08
N PRO A 173 31.24 10.37 -28.91
CA PRO A 173 32.17 9.87 -29.93
C PRO A 173 33.41 9.13 -29.37
N ASP A 174 33.74 9.27 -28.06
CA ASP A 174 34.93 8.68 -27.45
C ASP A 174 34.67 8.13 -26.01
N PRO A 175 33.97 6.98 -25.89
CA PRO A 175 33.42 6.50 -24.61
C PRO A 175 34.39 5.69 -23.73
N ASN A 176 34.34 5.91 -22.41
CA ASN A 176 35.07 5.12 -21.39
C ASN A 176 34.33 3.87 -20.89
N ASN A 177 33.10 3.64 -21.35
CA ASN A 177 32.23 2.51 -20.99
C ASN A 177 31.37 2.14 -22.22
N LEU A 178 31.21 0.83 -22.48
CA LEU A 178 30.40 0.31 -23.60
C LEU A 178 28.94 0.78 -23.58
N ALA A 179 28.38 1.13 -22.40
CA ALA A 179 27.07 1.78 -22.31
C ALA A 179 26.96 3.05 -23.18
N PHE A 180 28.09 3.73 -23.39
CA PHE A 180 28.24 4.96 -24.18
C PHE A 180 28.71 4.70 -25.62
N THR A 181 28.83 3.44 -26.06
CA THR A 181 29.20 3.08 -27.46
C THR A 181 27.96 2.89 -28.33
N SER A 182 28.13 2.83 -29.66
CA SER A 182 27.06 2.57 -30.63
C SER A 182 26.60 1.09 -30.69
N ALA A 183 27.30 0.18 -30.01
CA ALA A 183 27.07 -1.27 -30.10
C ALA A 183 25.78 -1.73 -29.41
N ARG A 184 25.25 -2.88 -29.85
CA ARG A 184 24.11 -3.54 -29.19
C ARG A 184 24.47 -3.89 -27.74
N ILE A 185 23.56 -3.60 -26.81
CA ILE A 185 23.65 -4.03 -25.42
C ILE A 185 22.73 -5.24 -25.25
N THR A 186 23.31 -6.41 -24.96
CA THR A 186 22.55 -7.63 -24.68
C THR A 186 21.76 -7.52 -23.37
N PRO A 187 20.64 -8.27 -23.21
CA PRO A 187 19.86 -8.28 -21.98
C PRO A 187 20.73 -8.50 -20.74
N HIS A 188 20.58 -7.62 -19.75
CA HIS A 188 21.27 -7.72 -18.47
C HIS A 188 20.49 -7.06 -17.33
N THR A 189 20.83 -7.42 -16.10
CA THR A 189 20.46 -6.66 -14.90
C THR A 189 21.63 -5.79 -14.43
N ASP A 190 21.30 -4.66 -13.82
CA ASP A 190 22.28 -3.70 -13.35
C ASP A 190 22.85 -4.06 -11.99
N ASN A 191 24.14 -3.81 -11.86
CA ASN A 191 24.89 -3.87 -10.61
C ASN A 191 24.74 -5.18 -9.82
N PRO A 192 24.83 -6.39 -10.43
CA PRO A 192 24.72 -7.65 -9.68
C PRO A 192 25.85 -7.85 -8.67
N TYR A 193 26.90 -7.03 -8.74
CA TYR A 193 28.00 -6.91 -7.77
C TYR A 193 27.65 -6.14 -6.49
N ARG A 194 26.42 -5.63 -6.35
CA ARG A 194 25.91 -5.02 -5.10
C ARG A 194 25.02 -5.98 -4.34
N ASP A 195 25.10 -5.90 -3.02
CA ASP A 195 24.29 -6.68 -2.10
C ASP A 195 23.89 -5.82 -0.89
N PRO A 196 22.61 -5.39 -0.78
CA PRO A 196 21.51 -5.68 -1.70
C PRO A 196 21.70 -5.05 -3.08
N VAL A 197 21.20 -5.74 -4.12
CA VAL A 197 21.19 -5.22 -5.49
C VAL A 197 20.20 -4.06 -5.60
N PRO A 198 20.43 -3.10 -6.50
CA PRO A 198 19.39 -2.18 -6.87
C PRO A 198 18.09 -2.86 -7.31
N THR A 199 16.98 -2.59 -6.62
CA THR A 199 15.74 -3.33 -6.94
C THR A 199 14.85 -2.62 -7.96
N VAL A 200 14.90 -1.29 -8.07
CA VAL A 200 14.27 -0.51 -9.14
C VAL A 200 15.31 0.33 -9.87
N GLN A 201 15.18 0.41 -11.20
CA GLN A 201 15.91 1.35 -12.04
C GLN A 201 14.91 2.25 -12.79
N LEU A 202 15.27 3.52 -12.95
CA LEU A 202 14.55 4.49 -13.74
C LEU A 202 15.45 4.98 -14.87
N LEU A 203 14.88 5.16 -16.06
CA LEU A 203 15.55 5.74 -17.23
C LEU A 203 14.65 6.78 -17.88
N HIS A 204 15.00 8.06 -17.76
CA HIS A 204 14.27 9.19 -18.32
C HIS A 204 14.97 9.72 -19.56
N CYS A 205 14.24 9.84 -20.65
CA CYS A 205 14.73 10.31 -21.93
C CYS A 205 14.64 11.83 -22.04
N LEU A 206 15.80 12.50 -22.10
CA LEU A 206 15.86 13.95 -22.34
C LEU A 206 15.93 14.27 -23.82
N GLU A 207 16.76 13.51 -24.55
CA GLU A 207 16.95 13.65 -26.00
C GLU A 207 17.07 12.28 -26.66
N ASN A 208 16.43 12.12 -27.82
CA ASN A 208 16.59 10.92 -28.65
C ASN A 208 16.38 11.26 -30.12
N ALA A 209 17.47 11.60 -30.80
CA ALA A 209 17.51 11.88 -32.23
C ALA A 209 18.11 10.73 -33.07
N ALA A 210 18.46 9.60 -32.43
CA ALA A 210 19.18 8.51 -33.09
C ALA A 210 18.28 7.46 -33.71
N GLU A 211 18.60 7.01 -34.93
CA GLU A 211 17.98 5.85 -35.54
C GLU A 211 18.51 4.57 -34.88
N GLY A 212 17.65 3.58 -34.67
CA GLY A 212 17.94 2.46 -33.77
C GLY A 212 18.07 2.90 -32.30
N GLY A 213 18.80 2.12 -31.50
CA GLY A 213 18.97 2.39 -30.06
C GLY A 213 17.70 2.21 -29.23
N ASP A 214 16.73 1.46 -29.74
CA ASP A 214 15.49 1.12 -29.07
C ASP A 214 15.79 0.33 -27.79
N SER A 215 15.01 0.62 -26.75
CA SER A 215 15.09 -0.06 -25.47
C SER A 215 14.47 -1.44 -25.59
N GLY A 216 15.09 -2.43 -24.97
CA GLY A 216 14.57 -3.80 -24.89
C GLY A 216 14.35 -4.22 -23.43
N LEU A 217 13.29 -4.98 -23.17
CA LEU A 217 13.05 -5.64 -21.88
C LEU A 217 12.81 -7.14 -22.10
N VAL A 218 13.39 -7.96 -21.22
CA VAL A 218 13.16 -9.40 -21.15
C VAL A 218 12.73 -9.76 -19.74
N ASP A 219 11.62 -10.48 -19.60
CA ASP A 219 11.18 -11.01 -18.31
C ASP A 219 12.08 -12.16 -17.86
N GLY A 220 13.04 -11.85 -16.98
CA GLY A 220 13.97 -12.84 -16.44
C GLY A 220 13.27 -13.95 -15.66
N PHE A 221 12.11 -13.69 -15.05
CA PHE A 221 11.36 -14.72 -14.32
C PHE A 221 10.66 -15.67 -15.29
N ALA A 222 10.05 -15.14 -16.36
CA ALA A 222 9.50 -15.99 -17.42
C ALA A 222 10.60 -16.85 -18.06
N ALA A 223 11.77 -16.26 -18.33
CA ALA A 223 12.93 -16.98 -18.86
C ALA A 223 13.42 -18.08 -17.91
N ALA A 224 13.52 -17.79 -16.61
CA ALA A 224 13.94 -18.76 -15.60
C ALA A 224 12.90 -19.87 -15.38
N ALA A 225 11.60 -19.55 -15.45
CA ALA A 225 10.52 -20.52 -15.40
C ALA A 225 10.52 -21.45 -16.62
N LEU A 226 10.85 -20.94 -17.81
CA LEU A 226 11.05 -21.75 -19.01
C LEU A 226 12.26 -22.66 -18.85
N LEU A 227 13.40 -22.15 -18.35
CA LEU A 227 14.57 -22.98 -18.06
C LEU A 227 14.21 -24.11 -17.09
N ARG A 228 13.48 -23.82 -16.01
CA ARG A 228 13.01 -24.82 -15.05
C ARG A 228 12.17 -25.93 -15.69
N ALA A 229 11.38 -25.60 -16.70
CA ALA A 229 10.53 -26.55 -17.41
C ALA A 229 11.29 -27.36 -18.48
N GLU A 230 12.19 -26.71 -19.23
CA GLU A 230 12.91 -27.31 -20.37
C GLU A 230 14.17 -28.06 -19.93
N ASP A 231 14.89 -27.53 -18.94
CA ASP A 231 16.14 -28.09 -18.40
C ASP A 231 16.21 -27.85 -16.87
N PRO A 232 15.52 -28.67 -16.07
CA PRO A 232 15.51 -28.54 -14.61
C PRO A 232 16.89 -28.72 -13.98
N ALA A 233 17.81 -29.46 -14.62
CA ALA A 233 19.17 -29.63 -14.13
C ALA A 233 19.98 -28.33 -14.29
N ALA A 234 19.90 -27.66 -15.45
CA ALA A 234 20.49 -26.34 -15.63
C ALA A 234 19.90 -25.31 -14.67
N PHE A 235 18.58 -25.33 -14.45
CA PHE A 235 17.93 -24.46 -13.47
C PHE A 235 18.46 -24.71 -12.04
N GLU A 236 18.63 -25.96 -11.62
CA GLU A 236 19.21 -26.29 -10.32
C GLU A 236 20.66 -25.78 -10.18
N VAL A 237 21.47 -25.92 -11.23
CA VAL A 237 22.85 -25.38 -11.24
C VAL A 237 22.84 -23.86 -11.08
N LEU A 238 22.01 -23.15 -11.84
CA LEU A 238 21.96 -21.68 -11.83
C LEU A 238 21.33 -21.08 -10.57
N THR A 239 20.59 -21.88 -9.79
CA THR A 239 20.02 -21.46 -8.50
C THR A 239 20.95 -21.73 -7.32
N ARG A 240 21.89 -22.68 -7.45
CA ARG A 240 22.78 -23.09 -6.36
C ARG A 240 24.18 -22.53 -6.45
N VAL A 241 24.74 -22.40 -7.65
CA VAL A 241 26.13 -21.97 -7.84
C VAL A 241 26.26 -20.47 -7.60
N PRO A 242 26.97 -20.01 -6.55
CA PRO A 242 27.23 -18.59 -6.34
C PRO A 242 28.24 -18.10 -7.39
N VAL A 243 27.88 -17.04 -8.11
CA VAL A 243 28.74 -16.40 -9.09
C VAL A 243 29.33 -15.14 -8.49
N PRO A 244 30.67 -14.97 -8.52
CA PRO A 244 31.29 -13.73 -8.09
C PRO A 244 30.98 -12.66 -9.13
N PHE A 245 30.28 -11.60 -8.74
CA PHE A 245 30.14 -10.39 -9.53
C PHE A 245 31.09 -9.33 -8.98
N VAL A 246 31.84 -8.65 -9.86
CA VAL A 246 32.86 -7.67 -9.47
C VAL A 246 32.74 -6.41 -10.33
N PHE A 247 32.83 -5.26 -9.69
CA PHE A 247 33.09 -3.97 -10.32
C PHE A 247 34.30 -3.32 -9.63
N ARG A 248 35.20 -2.73 -10.42
CA ARG A 248 36.36 -2.02 -9.89
C ARG A 248 36.70 -0.81 -10.77
N ASP A 249 36.87 0.34 -10.14
CA ASP A 249 37.46 1.53 -10.72
C ASP A 249 38.56 2.11 -9.79
N ALA A 250 39.06 3.30 -10.08
CA ALA A 250 40.13 3.93 -9.29
C ALA A 250 39.75 4.29 -7.84
N ARG A 251 38.45 4.37 -7.53
CA ARG A 251 37.93 4.84 -6.22
C ARG A 251 36.97 3.84 -5.56
N THR A 252 36.51 2.83 -6.30
CA THR A 252 35.43 1.94 -5.87
C THR A 252 35.74 0.51 -6.27
N GLU A 253 35.57 -0.42 -5.32
CA GLU A 253 35.52 -1.85 -5.58
C GLU A 253 34.27 -2.45 -4.92
N LEU A 254 33.47 -3.19 -5.69
CA LEU A 254 32.24 -3.81 -5.25
C LEU A 254 32.23 -5.28 -5.66
N ARG A 255 31.76 -6.14 -4.76
CA ARG A 255 31.70 -7.58 -4.97
C ARG A 255 30.49 -8.20 -4.31
N ALA A 256 29.84 -9.13 -5.01
CA ALA A 256 28.79 -9.98 -4.45
C ALA A 256 28.90 -11.39 -5.01
N ASP A 257 28.79 -12.42 -4.17
CA ASP A 257 28.69 -13.82 -4.59
C ASP A 257 27.22 -14.25 -4.56
N ARG A 258 26.59 -14.35 -5.73
CA ARG A 258 25.15 -14.62 -5.83
C ARG A 258 24.84 -15.54 -7.01
N PRO A 259 23.82 -16.42 -6.92
CA PRO A 259 23.40 -17.23 -8.06
C PRO A 259 22.82 -16.35 -9.17
N LEU A 260 22.79 -16.88 -10.40
CA LEU A 260 22.14 -16.20 -11.53
C LEU A 260 20.62 -16.13 -11.32
N ILE A 261 20.03 -17.16 -10.71
CA ILE A 261 18.61 -17.22 -10.39
C ILE A 261 18.47 -17.38 -8.88
N GLY A 262 18.01 -16.33 -8.19
CA GLY A 262 17.67 -16.40 -6.77
C GLY A 262 16.28 -16.99 -6.57
N VAL A 263 16.16 -17.95 -5.65
CA VAL A 263 14.88 -18.49 -5.19
C VAL A 263 14.65 -18.17 -3.71
N ASP A 264 13.40 -18.12 -3.29
CA ASP A 264 13.06 -18.01 -1.87
C ASP A 264 13.14 -19.36 -1.14
N GLY A 265 12.84 -19.37 0.16
CA GLY A 265 12.86 -20.58 0.98
C GLY A 265 11.85 -21.67 0.55
N LEU A 266 10.96 -21.37 -0.39
CA LEU A 266 9.99 -22.29 -0.98
C LEU A 266 10.34 -22.67 -2.43
N GLY A 267 11.50 -22.25 -2.93
CA GLY A 267 11.97 -22.55 -4.28
C GLY A 267 11.34 -21.69 -5.38
N ARG A 268 10.61 -20.62 -5.02
CA ARG A 268 9.99 -19.71 -5.99
C ARG A 268 11.01 -18.70 -6.48
N ILE A 269 11.03 -18.45 -7.78
CA ILE A 269 11.94 -17.47 -8.39
C ILE A 269 11.66 -16.09 -7.76
N ARG A 270 12.73 -15.45 -7.28
CA ARG A 270 12.69 -14.16 -6.58
C ARG A 270 13.57 -13.11 -7.25
N GLU A 271 14.61 -13.53 -7.96
CA GLU A 271 15.62 -12.62 -8.48
C GLU A 271 16.39 -13.23 -9.66
N VAL A 272 16.80 -12.39 -10.60
CA VAL A 272 17.71 -12.76 -11.70
C VAL A 272 18.89 -11.78 -11.74
N ARG A 273 20.11 -12.31 -11.60
CA ARG A 273 21.37 -11.57 -11.76
C ARG A 273 22.08 -12.06 -13.01
N PHE A 274 22.05 -11.26 -14.07
CA PHE A 274 22.66 -11.63 -15.33
C PHE A 274 23.37 -10.43 -15.94
N ASN A 275 24.69 -10.34 -15.80
CA ASN A 275 25.49 -9.31 -16.45
C ASN A 275 26.89 -9.83 -16.72
N ASN A 276 27.10 -10.27 -17.97
CA ASN A 276 28.34 -10.88 -18.43
C ASN A 276 29.58 -10.01 -18.20
N ARG A 277 29.43 -8.68 -18.22
CA ARG A 277 30.55 -7.73 -18.06
C ARG A 277 31.11 -7.68 -16.64
N SER A 278 30.32 -8.13 -15.66
CA SER A 278 30.69 -8.08 -14.25
C SER A 278 30.86 -9.46 -13.62
N ILE A 279 30.76 -10.55 -14.39
CA ILE A 279 31.09 -11.89 -13.88
C ILE A 279 32.61 -11.97 -13.66
N GLY A 280 32.98 -12.28 -12.41
CA GLY A 280 34.34 -12.58 -12.00
C GLY A 280 34.71 -14.05 -12.22
N THR A 281 35.92 -14.42 -11.83
CA THR A 281 36.44 -15.78 -12.02
C THR A 281 35.79 -16.78 -11.07
N LEU A 282 35.00 -17.73 -11.60
CA LEU A 282 34.52 -18.88 -10.83
C LEU A 282 35.68 -19.82 -10.45
N ARG A 283 35.63 -20.38 -9.24
CA ARG A 283 36.63 -21.32 -8.72
C ARG A 283 35.92 -22.54 -8.14
N LEU A 284 35.62 -23.52 -8.99
CA LEU A 284 34.92 -24.76 -8.67
C LEU A 284 35.66 -25.97 -9.28
N PRO A 285 35.36 -27.21 -8.85
CA PRO A 285 35.84 -28.42 -9.53
C PRO A 285 35.46 -28.43 -11.03
N ALA A 286 36.28 -29.07 -11.87
CA ALA A 286 36.13 -29.05 -13.33
C ALA A 286 34.73 -29.47 -13.81
N GLU A 287 34.19 -30.57 -13.29
CA GLU A 287 32.85 -31.06 -13.65
C GLU A 287 31.74 -30.05 -13.29
N GLN A 288 31.89 -29.32 -12.18
CA GLN A 288 30.94 -28.27 -11.79
C GLN A 288 31.08 -27.02 -12.66
N LEU A 289 32.29 -26.69 -13.11
CA LEU A 289 32.51 -25.62 -14.08
C LEU A 289 31.86 -25.96 -15.43
N ASP A 290 32.04 -27.18 -15.93
CA ASP A 290 31.44 -27.61 -17.20
C ASP A 290 29.90 -27.56 -17.12
N ALA A 291 29.32 -28.10 -16.04
CA ALA A 291 27.88 -28.03 -15.79
C ALA A 291 27.37 -26.58 -15.68
N PHE A 292 28.11 -25.73 -14.96
CA PHE A 292 27.78 -24.31 -14.83
C PHE A 292 27.82 -23.59 -16.18
N TYR A 293 28.86 -23.76 -16.98
CA TYR A 293 28.98 -23.07 -18.27
C TYR A 293 27.97 -23.59 -19.29
N ALA A 294 27.61 -24.87 -19.26
CA ALA A 294 26.51 -25.41 -20.05
C ALA A 294 25.17 -24.76 -19.67
N ALA A 295 24.85 -24.71 -18.37
CA ALA A 295 23.62 -24.09 -17.86
C ALA A 295 23.58 -22.57 -18.14
N TYR A 296 24.71 -21.88 -17.94
CA TYR A 296 24.86 -20.44 -18.20
C TYR A 296 24.63 -20.11 -19.67
N ARG A 297 25.19 -20.92 -20.58
CA ARG A 297 24.95 -20.80 -22.02
C ARG A 297 23.48 -21.03 -22.35
N ALA A 298 22.86 -22.10 -21.84
CA ALA A 298 21.47 -22.42 -22.10
C ALA A 298 20.54 -21.25 -21.69
N PHE A 299 20.79 -20.65 -20.52
CA PHE A 299 20.02 -19.49 -20.07
C PHE A 299 20.28 -18.24 -20.92
N GLY A 300 21.54 -17.97 -21.29
CA GLY A 300 21.89 -16.86 -22.18
C GLY A 300 21.24 -16.97 -23.57
N GLU A 301 21.20 -18.18 -24.15
CA GLU A 301 20.51 -18.47 -25.41
C GLU A 301 18.99 -18.32 -25.26
N LEU A 302 18.43 -18.76 -24.13
CA LEU A 302 17.01 -18.57 -23.82
C LEU A 302 16.64 -17.08 -23.81
N LEU A 303 17.40 -16.25 -23.11
CA LEU A 303 17.18 -14.79 -23.04
C LEU A 303 17.24 -14.08 -24.40
N LEU A 304 17.86 -14.69 -25.40
CA LEU A 304 17.97 -14.16 -26.77
C LEU A 304 16.90 -14.74 -27.72
N ARG A 305 16.03 -15.64 -27.27
CA ARG A 305 15.01 -16.24 -28.13
C ARG A 305 14.05 -15.18 -28.67
N PRO A 306 13.75 -15.22 -29.99
CA PRO A 306 12.73 -14.35 -30.58
C PRO A 306 11.40 -14.47 -29.83
N GLY A 307 10.77 -13.33 -29.55
CA GLY A 307 9.48 -13.28 -28.85
C GLY A 307 9.55 -13.20 -27.33
N LEU A 308 10.73 -13.31 -26.71
CA LEU A 308 10.89 -13.00 -25.28
C LEU A 308 11.24 -11.53 -25.02
N GLN A 309 11.98 -10.90 -25.93
CA GLN A 309 12.35 -9.49 -25.83
C GLN A 309 11.24 -8.59 -26.36
N LEU A 310 10.78 -7.68 -25.50
CA LEU A 310 9.92 -6.56 -25.87
C LEU A 310 10.80 -5.37 -26.27
N ASP A 311 10.69 -4.93 -27.51
CA ASP A 311 11.39 -3.75 -28.02
C ASP A 311 10.44 -2.55 -28.10
N PHE A 312 10.90 -1.39 -27.65
CA PHE A 312 10.17 -0.12 -27.72
C PHE A 312 11.11 1.07 -27.72
N ARG A 313 10.64 2.18 -28.27
CA ARG A 313 11.39 3.43 -28.36
C ARG A 313 10.98 4.38 -27.24
N LEU A 314 11.95 4.93 -26.51
CA LEU A 314 11.72 6.01 -25.55
C LEU A 314 11.79 7.36 -26.27
N ALA A 315 10.66 8.04 -26.40
CA ALA A 315 10.59 9.40 -26.90
C ALA A 315 11.13 10.40 -25.85
N PRO A 316 11.61 11.59 -26.25
CA PRO A 316 11.94 12.65 -25.30
C PRO A 316 10.75 12.96 -24.38
N GLY A 317 10.96 12.87 -23.07
CA GLY A 317 9.92 12.99 -22.05
C GLY A 317 9.41 11.64 -21.52
N ASP A 318 9.78 10.51 -22.13
CA ASP A 318 9.41 9.20 -21.59
C ASP A 318 10.34 8.80 -20.44
N CYS A 319 9.77 8.30 -19.35
CA CYS A 319 10.49 7.72 -18.22
C CYS A 319 10.06 6.26 -18.01
N LEU A 320 11.02 5.34 -18.13
CA LEU A 320 10.82 3.93 -17.82
C LEU A 320 11.14 3.66 -16.35
N ILE A 321 10.23 3.02 -15.64
CA ILE A 321 10.42 2.51 -14.27
C ILE A 321 10.36 1.00 -14.33
N PHE A 322 11.38 0.29 -13.82
CA PHE A 322 11.39 -1.17 -13.89
C PHE A 322 12.10 -1.86 -12.72
N ASP A 323 11.62 -3.08 -12.43
CA ASP A 323 12.13 -4.03 -11.44
C ASP A 323 13.44 -4.65 -11.93
N ASN A 324 14.57 -4.15 -11.43
CA ASN A 324 15.91 -4.59 -11.80
C ASN A 324 16.29 -5.94 -11.15
N THR A 325 15.46 -6.47 -10.24
CA THR A 325 15.62 -7.85 -9.73
C THR A 325 15.01 -8.89 -10.66
N ARG A 326 14.15 -8.46 -11.59
CA ARG A 326 13.39 -9.33 -12.49
C ARG A 326 13.72 -9.11 -13.96
N LEU A 327 13.61 -7.86 -14.42
CA LEU A 327 13.70 -7.54 -15.84
C LEU A 327 15.14 -7.31 -16.24
N LEU A 328 15.55 -8.00 -17.30
CA LEU A 328 16.77 -7.68 -18.01
C LEU A 328 16.44 -6.59 -19.02
N HIS A 329 17.31 -5.60 -19.12
CA HIS A 329 17.17 -4.53 -20.11
C HIS A 329 18.29 -4.60 -21.13
N ALA A 330 17.97 -4.16 -22.35
CA ALA A 330 18.81 -4.24 -23.52
C ALA A 330 18.68 -2.95 -24.35
N ARG A 331 19.54 -2.81 -25.34
CA ARG A 331 19.44 -1.76 -26.34
C ARG A 331 19.84 -2.30 -27.69
N THR A 332 19.07 -2.00 -28.73
CA THR A 332 19.48 -2.29 -30.12
C THR A 332 20.69 -1.43 -30.50
N ALA A 333 21.36 -1.78 -31.62
CA ALA A 333 22.46 -0.96 -32.12
C ALA A 333 21.95 0.39 -32.64
N PHE A 334 22.80 1.40 -32.66
CA PHE A 334 22.48 2.68 -33.30
C PHE A 334 22.83 2.66 -34.78
N GLU A 335 22.02 3.35 -35.57
CA GLU A 335 22.28 3.70 -36.96
C GLU A 335 22.72 5.18 -37.00
N GLY A 336 23.96 5.43 -37.43
CA GLY A 336 24.53 6.78 -37.51
C GLY A 336 25.08 7.36 -36.19
N SER A 337 25.28 8.67 -36.17
CA SER A 337 26.02 9.41 -35.12
C SER A 337 25.18 10.44 -34.36
N ALA A 338 23.86 10.24 -34.27
CA ALA A 338 22.97 11.22 -33.65
C ALA A 338 22.96 11.13 -32.11
N SER A 339 22.56 12.23 -31.46
CA SER A 339 22.55 12.34 -30.01
C SER A 339 21.40 11.55 -29.36
N ARG A 340 21.73 10.88 -28.26
CA ARG A 340 20.77 10.33 -27.30
C ARG A 340 21.28 10.60 -25.89
N HIS A 341 20.38 11.08 -25.04
CA HIS A 341 20.67 11.38 -23.65
C HIS A 341 19.54 10.87 -22.77
N LEU A 342 19.84 9.86 -21.96
CA LEU A 342 19.00 9.44 -20.85
C LEU A 342 19.64 9.86 -19.51
N GLN A 343 18.82 10.12 -18.51
CA GLN A 343 19.23 10.17 -17.12
C GLN A 343 18.66 8.97 -16.38
N GLY A 344 19.53 8.27 -15.66
CA GLY A 344 19.16 7.14 -14.85
C GLY A 344 19.30 7.41 -13.36
N CYS A 345 18.48 6.73 -12.57
CA CYS A 345 18.71 6.59 -11.13
C CYS A 345 18.19 5.24 -10.65
N TYR A 346 18.48 4.92 -9.38
CA TYR A 346 18.00 3.70 -8.76
C TYR A 346 17.09 4.02 -7.56
N ALA A 347 16.10 3.17 -7.31
CA ALA A 347 15.19 3.22 -6.16
C ALA A 347 14.89 1.80 -5.69
N ASP A 348 14.00 1.60 -4.72
CA ASP A 348 13.72 0.26 -4.20
C ASP A 348 12.25 -0.17 -4.16
N LEU A 349 12.01 -1.46 -4.41
CA LEU A 349 10.68 -2.07 -4.57
C LEU A 349 9.85 -2.04 -3.29
N ASP A 350 10.47 -1.99 -2.11
CA ASP A 350 9.75 -1.82 -0.84
C ASP A 350 9.04 -0.47 -0.79
N ALA A 351 9.64 0.59 -1.32
CA ALA A 351 9.01 1.90 -1.41
C ALA A 351 7.84 1.90 -2.40
N VAL A 352 8.00 1.25 -3.57
CA VAL A 352 6.90 1.01 -4.53
C VAL A 352 5.73 0.29 -3.86
N ALA A 353 6.01 -0.81 -3.14
CA ALA A 353 5.00 -1.60 -2.45
C ALA A 353 4.33 -0.83 -1.31
N SER A 354 5.10 -0.07 -0.53
CA SER A 354 4.60 0.75 0.57
C SER A 354 3.65 1.84 0.05
N THR A 355 4.10 2.62 -0.94
CA THR A 355 3.28 3.69 -1.53
C THR A 355 2.00 3.11 -2.15
N LEU A 356 2.10 1.99 -2.87
CA LEU A 356 0.93 1.32 -3.42
C LEU A 356 -0.07 0.85 -2.35
N ALA A 357 0.43 0.31 -1.23
CA ALA A 357 -0.43 -0.12 -0.12
C ALA A 357 -1.16 1.06 0.52
N VAL A 358 -0.48 2.19 0.70
CA VAL A 358 -1.09 3.43 1.21
C VAL A 358 -2.14 3.97 0.25
N LEU A 359 -1.83 4.06 -1.04
CA LEU A 359 -2.79 4.54 -2.05
C LEU A 359 -4.05 3.67 -2.09
N ARG A 360 -3.89 2.35 -2.09
CA ARG A 360 -5.03 1.41 -2.03
C ARG A 360 -5.83 1.51 -0.74
N ARG A 361 -5.18 1.85 0.38
CA ARG A 361 -5.89 2.10 1.64
C ARG A 361 -6.67 3.41 1.58
N ALA A 362 -6.15 4.44 0.92
CA ALA A 362 -6.89 5.68 0.70
C ALA A 362 -8.14 5.47 -0.16
N ASP A 363 -8.10 4.58 -1.16
CA ASP A 363 -9.28 4.18 -1.95
C ASP A 363 -10.38 3.55 -1.07
N THR A 364 -10.02 2.98 0.09
CA THR A 364 -11.03 2.47 1.04
C THR A 364 -11.87 3.57 1.69
N LEU A 365 -11.49 4.85 1.53
CA LEU A 365 -12.29 6.00 1.94
C LEU A 365 -13.26 6.48 0.84
N ASP A 366 -13.20 5.92 -0.36
CA ASP A 366 -14.11 6.30 -1.46
C ASP A 366 -15.59 6.16 -1.10
N PRO A 367 -16.03 5.13 -0.33
CA PRO A 367 -17.40 5.10 0.17
C PRO A 367 -17.76 6.33 1.02
N LEU A 368 -16.82 6.89 1.80
CA LEU A 368 -17.08 8.13 2.54
C LEU A 368 -17.20 9.31 1.57
N ALA A 369 -16.30 9.43 0.59
CA ALA A 369 -16.39 10.48 -0.42
C ALA A 369 -17.72 10.44 -1.21
N GLU A 370 -18.17 9.25 -1.59
CA GLU A 370 -19.45 9.02 -2.25
C GLU A 370 -20.64 9.39 -1.36
N LEU A 371 -20.57 9.13 -0.05
CA LEU A 371 -21.61 9.54 0.91
C LEU A 371 -21.74 11.06 1.00
N PHE A 372 -20.61 11.78 1.07
CA PHE A 372 -20.61 13.24 1.07
C PHE A 372 -21.08 13.83 -0.27
N ALA A 373 -20.85 13.14 -1.40
CA ALA A 373 -21.30 13.58 -2.73
C ALA A 373 -22.75 13.17 -3.08
N GLY A 374 -23.32 12.16 -2.39
CA GLY A 374 -24.58 11.51 -2.71
C GLY A 374 -25.71 11.81 -1.70
N SER A 375 -26.13 10.78 -0.95
CA SER A 375 -27.25 10.82 0.01
C SER A 375 -27.08 11.82 1.17
N GLY A 376 -25.90 12.40 1.34
CA GLY A 376 -25.61 13.52 2.23
C GLY A 376 -26.32 14.82 1.90
N ALA A 377 -26.94 14.95 0.72
CA ALA A 377 -27.69 16.12 0.28
C ALA A 377 -29.15 16.18 0.81
N ALA A 378 -29.57 15.25 1.67
CA ALA A 378 -30.87 15.31 2.34
C ALA A 378 -30.85 16.31 3.52
N GLU A 379 -31.94 17.04 3.73
CA GLU A 379 -32.10 18.01 4.84
C GLU A 379 -31.79 17.36 6.20
N TYR A 380 -30.96 18.02 7.01
CA TYR A 380 -30.63 17.59 8.36
C TYR A 380 -31.78 17.85 9.32
N LEU A 381 -32.60 16.82 9.61
CA LEU A 381 -33.60 16.84 10.72
C LEU A 381 -34.49 18.11 10.78
N GLY A 382 -34.79 18.73 9.63
CA GLY A 382 -35.60 19.96 9.53
C GLY A 382 -34.83 21.29 9.66
N GLU A 383 -33.51 21.27 9.59
CA GLU A 383 -32.63 22.45 9.51
C GLU A 383 -32.28 22.78 8.04
N GLU A 384 -31.95 24.05 7.75
CA GLU A 384 -31.62 24.55 6.39
C GLU A 384 -30.20 24.16 5.92
N VAL A 385 -29.59 23.12 6.52
CA VAL A 385 -28.31 22.53 6.10
C VAL A 385 -28.50 21.05 5.81
N THR A 386 -27.77 20.53 4.84
CA THR A 386 -27.70 19.10 4.59
C THR A 386 -26.78 18.41 5.60
N MET A 387 -26.95 17.09 5.80
CA MET A 387 -26.08 16.33 6.70
C MET A 387 -24.60 16.44 6.32
N ALA A 388 -24.29 16.42 5.01
CA ALA A 388 -22.92 16.58 4.53
C ALA A 388 -22.36 17.97 4.84
N GLU A 389 -23.14 19.04 4.63
CA GLU A 389 -22.72 20.42 4.96
C GLU A 389 -22.46 20.58 6.45
N HIS A 390 -23.35 20.06 7.30
CA HIS A 390 -23.20 20.07 8.75
C HIS A 390 -21.88 19.39 9.18
N MET A 391 -21.60 18.21 8.66
CA MET A 391 -20.38 17.46 8.95
C MET A 391 -19.12 18.20 8.45
N LEU A 392 -19.16 18.78 7.24
CA LEU A 392 -18.05 19.58 6.69
C LEU A 392 -17.77 20.83 7.54
N GLN A 393 -18.83 21.55 7.95
CA GLN A 393 -18.72 22.71 8.82
C GLN A 393 -18.12 22.35 10.19
N ALA A 394 -18.55 21.24 10.79
CA ALA A 394 -17.99 20.77 12.06
C ALA A 394 -16.49 20.47 11.96
N GLY A 395 -16.07 19.80 10.88
CA GLY A 395 -14.67 19.57 10.57
C GLY A 395 -13.88 20.87 10.39
N ALA A 396 -14.42 21.82 9.62
CA ALA A 396 -13.78 23.12 9.38
C ALA A 396 -13.62 23.96 10.66
N LEU A 397 -14.64 23.95 11.53
CA LEU A 397 -14.59 24.64 12.82
C LEU A 397 -13.55 24.00 13.76
N ALA A 398 -13.42 22.68 13.75
CA ALA A 398 -12.39 21.98 14.51
C ALA A 398 -10.98 22.32 13.99
N GLU A 399 -10.79 22.35 12.67
CA GLU A 399 -9.52 22.73 12.05
C GLU A 399 -9.15 24.19 12.37
N ALA A 400 -10.10 25.12 12.23
CA ALA A 400 -9.91 26.53 12.56
C ALA A 400 -9.59 26.77 14.05
N ALA A 401 -10.09 25.90 14.94
CA ALA A 401 -9.78 25.91 16.37
C ALA A 401 -8.38 25.34 16.69
N GLY A 402 -7.62 24.85 15.70
CA GLY A 402 -6.30 24.25 15.89
C GLY A 402 -6.36 22.89 16.59
N ALA A 403 -7.48 22.15 16.43
CA ALA A 403 -7.63 20.83 17.02
C ALA A 403 -6.61 19.82 16.46
N ALA A 404 -6.32 18.77 17.22
CA ALA A 404 -5.46 17.70 16.75
C ALA A 404 -6.11 16.97 15.53
N PRO A 405 -5.32 16.40 14.60
CA PRO A 405 -5.86 15.82 13.36
C PRO A 405 -6.95 14.77 13.58
N HIS A 406 -6.79 13.87 14.57
CA HIS A 406 -7.81 12.86 14.89
C HIS A 406 -9.13 13.47 15.36
N LEU A 407 -9.07 14.65 16.00
CA LEU A 407 -10.25 15.34 16.51
C LEU A 407 -10.97 16.13 15.41
N VAL A 408 -10.22 16.70 14.45
CA VAL A 408 -10.79 17.25 13.20
C VAL A 408 -11.52 16.15 12.43
N ALA A 409 -10.91 14.97 12.29
CA ALA A 409 -11.55 13.81 11.66
C ALA A 409 -12.80 13.35 12.43
N ALA A 410 -12.75 13.32 13.77
CA ALA A 410 -13.90 12.96 14.59
C ALA A 410 -15.06 13.95 14.41
N ALA A 411 -14.78 15.25 14.38
CA ALA A 411 -15.79 16.29 14.13
C ALA A 411 -16.39 16.17 12.72
N LEU A 412 -15.55 15.96 11.70
CA LEU A 412 -15.98 15.75 10.33
C LEU A 412 -16.88 14.52 10.17
N LEU A 413 -16.64 13.44 10.92
CA LEU A 413 -17.28 12.13 10.70
C LEU A 413 -18.31 11.75 11.77
N HIS A 414 -18.66 12.66 12.69
CA HIS A 414 -19.44 12.33 13.90
C HIS A 414 -20.83 11.75 13.62
N ASP A 415 -21.49 12.23 12.57
CA ASP A 415 -22.85 11.82 12.20
C ASP A 415 -22.92 10.83 11.03
N ILE A 416 -21.78 10.23 10.65
CA ILE A 416 -21.72 9.27 9.54
C ILE A 416 -22.66 8.05 9.72
N GLY A 417 -23.03 7.73 10.97
CA GLY A 417 -23.93 6.63 11.29
C GLY A 417 -25.36 6.83 10.78
N HIS A 418 -25.73 8.03 10.32
CA HIS A 418 -27.00 8.30 9.66
C HIS A 418 -27.09 7.73 8.23
N PHE A 419 -25.98 7.32 7.63
CA PHE A 419 -25.94 6.85 6.23
C PHE A 419 -26.12 5.33 6.03
N ASP A 420 -26.18 4.51 7.09
CA ASP A 420 -26.09 3.02 7.01
C ASP A 420 -27.41 2.32 6.59
N GLY A 421 -28.12 2.86 5.60
CA GLY A 421 -29.13 2.11 4.83
C GLY A 421 -30.47 1.83 5.50
N ALA A 422 -30.75 2.38 6.68
CA ALA A 422 -32.13 2.61 7.11
C ALA A 422 -32.50 4.04 6.69
N GLU A 423 -33.48 4.20 5.79
CA GLU A 423 -34.11 5.50 5.51
C GLU A 423 -34.86 5.99 6.77
N VAL A 424 -34.11 6.32 7.83
CA VAL A 424 -34.65 6.96 9.01
C VAL A 424 -34.81 8.43 8.65
N THR A 425 -35.91 8.72 7.96
CA THR A 425 -36.38 10.10 7.78
C THR A 425 -36.50 10.77 9.15
N GLY A 426 -36.39 12.10 9.23
CA GLY A 426 -36.65 12.83 10.48
C GLY A 426 -37.96 12.40 11.15
N ALA A 427 -38.95 11.92 10.38
CA ALA A 427 -40.21 11.37 10.87
C ALA A 427 -40.10 10.10 11.74
N GLU A 428 -39.09 9.24 11.56
CA GLU A 428 -38.89 8.04 12.39
C GLU A 428 -38.23 8.36 13.75
N LEU A 429 -37.36 9.36 13.80
CA LEU A 429 -36.89 9.96 15.06
C LEU A 429 -38.04 10.70 15.78
N MET A 430 -38.98 11.28 15.02
CA MET A 430 -40.23 11.84 15.56
C MET A 430 -41.17 10.77 16.16
N ALA A 431 -40.92 9.48 15.90
CA ALA A 431 -41.63 8.36 16.53
C ALA A 431 -40.95 7.82 17.81
N GLY A 432 -39.86 8.45 18.27
CA GLY A 432 -39.24 8.19 19.58
C GLY A 432 -38.26 7.01 19.62
N ASN A 433 -37.74 6.56 18.47
CA ASN A 433 -36.76 5.48 18.41
C ASN A 433 -35.33 6.05 18.26
N ASP A 434 -34.46 5.84 19.23
CA ASP A 434 -33.04 6.23 19.15
C ASP A 434 -32.33 5.33 18.12
N ASN A 435 -31.92 5.91 17.00
CA ASN A 435 -31.27 5.19 15.90
C ASN A 435 -29.82 4.79 16.21
N ARG A 436 -29.27 5.14 17.38
CA ARG A 436 -27.91 4.81 17.82
C ARG A 436 -26.82 5.17 16.78
N HIS A 437 -27.04 6.22 15.99
CA HIS A 437 -26.13 6.66 14.92
C HIS A 437 -24.69 6.90 15.41
N SER A 438 -24.52 7.44 16.63
CA SER A 438 -23.20 7.63 17.23
C SER A 438 -22.44 6.30 17.42
N HIS A 439 -23.15 5.25 17.84
CA HIS A 439 -22.56 3.92 18.01
C HIS A 439 -22.30 3.23 16.67
N SER A 440 -23.29 3.19 15.77
CA SER A 440 -23.15 2.56 14.45
C SER A 440 -22.10 3.28 13.60
N GLY A 441 -22.08 4.61 13.62
CA GLY A 441 -21.07 5.45 12.97
C GLY A 441 -19.67 5.15 13.48
N ALA A 442 -19.47 5.11 14.79
CA ALA A 442 -18.17 4.74 15.35
C ALA A 442 -17.77 3.28 15.04
N ASP A 443 -18.71 2.33 15.00
CA ASP A 443 -18.45 0.93 14.65
C ASP A 443 -18.09 0.76 13.16
N LEU A 444 -18.71 1.57 12.29
CA LEU A 444 -18.35 1.69 10.89
C LEU A 444 -16.95 2.29 10.73
N LEU A 445 -16.66 3.40 11.40
CA LEU A 445 -15.38 4.10 11.33
C LEU A 445 -14.21 3.31 11.92
N ALA A 446 -14.47 2.40 12.87
CA ALA A 446 -13.47 1.48 13.42
C ALA A 446 -12.87 0.51 12.38
N ARG A 447 -13.41 0.49 11.14
CA ARG A 447 -12.79 -0.17 9.99
C ARG A 447 -11.53 0.54 9.51
N TRP A 448 -11.42 1.85 9.75
CA TRP A 448 -10.37 2.70 9.20
C TRP A 448 -9.57 3.44 10.28
N PHE A 449 -10.23 3.86 11.35
CA PHE A 449 -9.67 4.76 12.35
C PHE A 449 -9.63 4.13 13.74
N GLY A 450 -8.84 4.74 14.61
CA GLY A 450 -8.70 4.32 16.00
C GLY A 450 -9.65 4.92 17.00
N PRO A 451 -9.58 4.48 18.27
CA PRO A 451 -10.35 5.05 19.38
C PRO A 451 -10.23 6.57 19.50
N GLU A 452 -9.08 7.14 19.14
CA GLU A 452 -8.85 8.59 19.10
C GLU A 452 -9.79 9.35 18.14
N VAL A 453 -10.31 8.68 17.10
CA VAL A 453 -11.36 9.20 16.21
C VAL A 453 -12.72 8.62 16.59
N THR A 454 -12.81 7.29 16.78
CA THR A 454 -14.09 6.58 16.90
C THR A 454 -14.76 6.79 18.25
N GLU A 455 -14.04 6.95 19.36
CA GLU A 455 -14.66 7.15 20.67
C GLU A 455 -15.25 8.55 20.84
N PRO A 456 -14.61 9.65 20.41
CA PRO A 456 -15.27 10.95 20.36
C PRO A 456 -16.56 10.92 19.53
N VAL A 457 -16.55 10.23 18.38
CA VAL A 457 -17.74 10.00 17.56
C VAL A 457 -18.78 9.18 18.33
N ARG A 458 -18.40 8.09 19.01
CA ARG A 458 -19.32 7.26 19.79
C ARG A 458 -19.99 8.03 20.94
N LEU A 459 -19.25 8.94 21.55
CA LEU A 459 -19.64 9.62 22.77
C LEU A 459 -20.32 10.98 22.53
N HIS A 460 -20.35 11.52 21.31
CA HIS A 460 -20.81 12.89 21.05
C HIS A 460 -22.28 13.11 21.48
N VAL A 461 -23.17 12.12 21.30
CA VAL A 461 -24.56 12.16 21.79
C VAL A 461 -24.62 12.23 23.33
N ALA A 462 -23.81 11.40 24.01
CA ALA A 462 -23.73 11.43 25.47
C ALA A 462 -23.13 12.75 25.98
N ALA A 463 -22.19 13.34 25.23
CA ALA A 463 -21.60 14.64 25.53
C ALA A 463 -22.64 15.76 25.51
N LYS A 464 -23.66 15.70 24.63
CA LYS A 464 -24.81 16.63 24.64
C LYS A 464 -25.56 16.56 25.95
N ARG A 465 -25.96 15.35 26.39
CA ARG A 465 -26.66 15.14 27.67
C ARG A 465 -25.83 15.60 28.86
N TYR A 466 -24.52 15.39 28.81
CA TYR A 466 -23.57 15.85 29.82
C TYR A 466 -23.52 17.38 29.88
N LEU A 467 -23.32 18.07 28.76
CA LEU A 467 -23.23 19.54 28.69
C LEU A 467 -24.51 20.21 29.20
N CYS A 468 -25.69 19.70 28.84
CA CYS A 468 -26.97 20.19 29.37
C CYS A 468 -27.12 20.02 30.90
N ALA A 469 -26.40 19.08 31.51
CA ALA A 469 -26.44 18.84 32.95
C ALA A 469 -25.42 19.68 33.74
N VAL A 470 -24.24 19.94 33.16
CA VAL A 470 -23.12 20.54 33.90
C VAL A 470 -22.81 21.98 33.54
N GLU A 471 -23.28 22.47 32.38
CA GLU A 471 -23.03 23.83 31.90
C GLU A 471 -24.33 24.63 31.87
N PRO A 472 -24.57 25.52 32.85
CA PRO A 472 -25.71 26.43 32.84
C PRO A 472 -25.73 27.26 31.55
N GLY A 473 -26.89 27.40 30.90
CA GLY A 473 -27.01 28.14 29.65
C GLY A 473 -26.71 27.31 28.39
N TYR A 474 -26.27 26.05 28.50
CA TYR A 474 -25.99 25.23 27.32
C TYR A 474 -27.26 24.75 26.63
N ARG A 475 -28.25 24.29 27.40
CA ARG A 475 -29.51 23.76 26.86
C ARG A 475 -30.27 24.80 26.05
N GLU A 476 -30.23 26.05 26.49
CA GLU A 476 -30.88 27.20 25.85
C GLU A 476 -30.25 27.57 24.49
N ARG A 477 -29.04 27.06 24.20
CA ARG A 477 -28.33 27.27 22.94
C ARG A 477 -28.52 26.13 21.94
N LEU A 478 -29.20 25.04 22.33
CA LEU A 478 -29.46 23.93 21.42
C LEU A 478 -30.39 24.37 20.29
N SER A 479 -30.11 23.89 19.07
CA SER A 479 -31.09 23.96 17.98
C SER A 479 -32.38 23.20 18.32
N ALA A 480 -33.46 23.50 17.61
CA ALA A 480 -34.75 22.83 17.82
C ALA A 480 -34.63 21.30 17.63
N ALA A 481 -33.86 20.85 16.63
CA ALA A 481 -33.61 19.43 16.40
C ALA A 481 -32.78 18.79 17.53
N SER A 482 -31.80 19.51 18.06
CA SER A 482 -30.93 19.02 19.14
C SER A 482 -31.65 18.93 20.50
N GLU A 483 -32.56 19.87 20.79
CA GLU A 483 -33.43 19.82 21.98
C GLU A 483 -34.45 18.67 21.87
N TYR A 484 -35.02 18.44 20.68
CA TYR A 484 -35.93 17.32 20.46
C TYR A 484 -35.23 15.96 20.68
N THR A 485 -34.09 15.76 20.04
CA THR A 485 -33.32 14.51 20.17
C THR A 485 -32.80 14.30 21.60
N LEU A 486 -32.48 15.35 22.35
CA LEU A 486 -32.13 15.27 23.77
C LEU A 486 -33.24 14.58 24.59
N GLN A 487 -34.51 14.88 24.32
CA GLN A 487 -35.64 14.29 25.05
C GLN A 487 -35.78 12.79 24.73
N VAL A 488 -35.64 12.41 23.45
CA VAL A 488 -35.67 11.01 23.00
C VAL A 488 -34.51 10.20 23.60
N GLN A 489 -33.36 10.85 23.83
CA GLN A 489 -32.14 10.23 24.35
C GLN A 489 -32.06 10.20 25.90
N GLY A 490 -33.16 10.49 26.60
CA GLY A 490 -33.26 10.39 28.05
C GLY A 490 -32.91 11.67 28.82
N GLY A 491 -32.84 12.82 28.14
CA GLY A 491 -32.67 14.14 28.76
C GLY A 491 -31.29 14.41 29.35
N PRO A 492 -31.11 15.56 30.04
CA PRO A 492 -29.86 15.88 30.75
C PRO A 492 -29.46 14.78 31.73
N MET A 493 -28.16 14.50 31.82
CA MET A 493 -27.63 13.52 32.77
C MET A 493 -27.93 13.90 34.22
N THR A 494 -28.18 12.90 35.07
CA THR A 494 -28.10 13.04 36.53
C THR A 494 -26.66 13.33 36.97
N ALA A 495 -26.48 13.83 38.20
CA ALA A 495 -25.14 14.08 38.75
C ALA A 495 -24.24 12.83 38.76
N GLN A 496 -24.82 11.64 38.98
CA GLN A 496 -24.09 10.37 38.96
C GLN A 496 -23.66 9.98 37.55
N GLU A 497 -24.56 10.09 36.56
CA GLU A 497 -24.24 9.85 35.14
C GLU A 497 -23.18 10.82 34.63
N ALA A 498 -23.30 12.11 34.96
CA ALA A 498 -22.33 13.12 34.55
C ALA A 498 -20.93 12.85 35.14
N ALA A 499 -20.86 12.46 36.43
CA ALA A 499 -19.61 12.06 37.05
C ALA A 499 -19.01 10.78 36.44
N ALA A 500 -19.85 9.85 35.96
CA ALA A 500 -19.39 8.65 35.26
C ALA A 500 -18.87 8.99 33.85
N PHE A 501 -19.60 9.80 33.08
CA PHE A 501 -19.21 10.24 31.75
C PHE A 501 -17.86 10.99 31.78
N ALA A 502 -17.68 11.93 32.72
CA ALA A 502 -16.45 12.70 32.85
C ALA A 502 -15.19 11.86 33.13
N ARG A 503 -15.35 10.60 33.58
CA ARG A 503 -14.25 9.65 33.80
C ARG A 503 -13.96 8.75 32.59
N LEU A 504 -14.80 8.75 31.57
CA LEU A 504 -14.57 7.94 30.38
C LEU A 504 -13.34 8.45 29.62
N PRO A 505 -12.49 7.55 29.08
CA PRO A 505 -11.54 7.93 28.05
C PRO A 505 -12.24 8.69 26.92
N HIS A 506 -11.57 9.70 26.36
CA HIS A 506 -12.10 10.54 25.26
C HIS A 506 -13.35 11.38 25.58
N ALA A 507 -13.84 11.43 26.83
CA ALA A 507 -14.99 12.27 27.19
C ALA A 507 -14.77 13.77 26.92
N ARG A 508 -13.55 14.26 27.13
CA ARG A 508 -13.18 15.65 26.82
C ARG A 508 -13.21 15.93 25.32
N ASP A 509 -12.71 15.00 24.53
CA ASP A 509 -12.68 15.08 23.08
C ASP A 509 -14.10 15.02 22.51
N ALA A 510 -14.95 14.14 23.04
CA ALA A 510 -16.37 14.06 22.68
C ALA A 510 -17.13 15.37 23.00
N VAL A 511 -16.79 16.02 24.11
CA VAL A 511 -17.34 17.35 24.45
C VAL A 511 -16.88 18.41 23.45
N ALA A 512 -15.62 18.37 22.99
CA ALA A 512 -15.14 19.27 21.97
C ALA A 512 -15.87 19.05 20.63
N VAL A 513 -15.96 17.78 20.17
CA VAL A 513 -16.74 17.38 18.99
C VAL A 513 -18.17 17.91 19.08
N ARG A 514 -18.86 17.70 20.20
CA ARG A 514 -20.25 18.13 20.37
C ARG A 514 -20.44 19.65 20.29
N ARG A 515 -19.44 20.44 20.67
CA ARG A 515 -19.50 21.90 20.54
C ARG A 515 -19.41 22.35 19.08
N TRP A 516 -18.55 21.72 18.28
CA TRP A 516 -18.46 22.03 16.85
C TRP A 516 -19.68 21.55 16.08
N ASP A 517 -20.18 20.35 16.40
CA ASP A 517 -21.47 19.84 15.95
C ASP A 517 -22.59 20.87 16.23
N GLU A 518 -22.75 21.38 17.46
CA GLU A 518 -23.79 22.37 17.73
C GLU A 518 -23.61 23.69 16.94
N ALA A 519 -22.37 24.09 16.67
CA ALA A 519 -22.05 25.32 15.94
C ALA A 519 -22.17 25.17 14.40
N ALA A 520 -22.16 23.95 13.87
CA ALA A 520 -22.07 23.64 12.45
C ALA A 520 -23.44 23.63 11.75
N LYS A 521 -24.22 24.70 11.90
CA LYS A 521 -25.61 24.79 11.43
C LYS A 521 -25.89 26.08 10.67
N GLU A 522 -24.87 26.65 10.03
CA GLU A 522 -24.98 27.92 9.30
C GLU A 522 -25.31 27.66 7.82
N PRO A 523 -26.53 27.99 7.35
CA PRO A 523 -26.91 27.75 5.95
C PRO A 523 -26.07 28.60 5.00
N GLY A 524 -25.56 27.98 3.93
CA GLY A 524 -24.76 28.67 2.92
C GLY A 524 -23.40 29.17 3.40
N ALA A 525 -22.89 28.65 4.53
CA ALA A 525 -21.53 28.95 4.97
C ALA A 525 -20.51 28.44 3.95
N ASP A 526 -19.60 29.33 3.51
CA ASP A 526 -18.45 28.93 2.69
C ASP A 526 -17.52 28.03 3.51
N GLY A 527 -17.17 26.88 2.96
CA GLY A 527 -16.33 25.91 3.65
C GLY A 527 -15.60 24.94 2.71
N PRO A 528 -14.57 24.25 3.21
CA PRO A 528 -13.88 23.22 2.46
C PRO A 528 -14.81 22.03 2.15
N ASP A 529 -14.59 21.39 1.00
CA ASP A 529 -15.27 20.16 0.63
C ASP A 529 -14.57 18.92 1.25
N PHE A 530 -15.11 17.72 0.98
CA PHE A 530 -14.50 16.49 1.48
C PHE A 530 -13.07 16.26 0.93
N ALA A 531 -12.77 16.74 -0.28
CA ALA A 531 -11.46 16.57 -0.90
C ALA A 531 -10.36 17.29 -0.13
N HIS A 532 -10.67 18.44 0.49
CA HIS A 532 -9.78 19.14 1.42
C HIS A 532 -9.37 18.28 2.62
N PHE A 533 -10.31 17.54 3.23
CA PHE A 533 -10.04 16.71 4.40
C PHE A 533 -9.45 15.33 4.08
N ARG A 534 -9.54 14.87 2.84
CA ARG A 534 -9.09 13.52 2.43
C ARG A 534 -7.61 13.23 2.76
N PRO A 535 -6.64 14.15 2.59
CA PRO A 535 -5.26 13.94 3.02
C PRO A 535 -5.12 13.73 4.53
N LEU A 536 -5.87 14.50 5.33
CA LEU A 536 -5.90 14.37 6.79
C LEU A 536 -6.47 13.00 7.19
N LEU A 537 -7.60 12.60 6.62
CA LEU A 537 -8.19 11.27 6.88
C LEU A 537 -7.23 10.14 6.47
N THR A 538 -6.59 10.27 5.31
CA THR A 538 -5.60 9.29 4.83
C THR A 538 -4.43 9.13 5.80
N SER A 539 -3.99 10.23 6.43
CA SER A 539 -2.90 10.20 7.42
C SER A 539 -3.27 9.47 8.72
N LEU A 540 -4.57 9.31 9.01
CA LEU A 540 -5.10 8.68 10.21
C LEU A 540 -5.53 7.22 9.99
N LEU A 541 -5.46 6.73 8.75
CA LEU A 541 -5.80 5.34 8.41
C LEU A 541 -4.88 4.37 9.16
N ARG A 542 -5.48 3.44 9.89
CA ARG A 542 -4.73 2.42 10.61
C ARG A 542 -4.13 1.38 9.67
N GLY A 543 -2.95 0.89 10.06
CA GLY A 543 -2.38 -0.36 9.56
C GLY A 543 -3.28 -1.52 9.92
N ASP A 544 -3.83 -2.24 8.92
CA ASP A 544 -4.38 -3.58 9.14
C ASP A 544 -3.31 -4.56 9.64
#